data_AF-A0AAC8VWI3-F1
#
_entry.id   AF-A0AAC8VWI3-F1
#
_cell.length_a   1.000
_cell.length_b   1.000
_cell.length_c   1.000
_cell.angle_alpha   90.00
_cell.angle_beta   90.00
_cell.angle_gamma   90.00
#
_symmetry.space_group_name_H-M   'P 1'
#
loop_
_entity.id
_entity.type
_entity.pdbx_description
1 polymer ?
#
loop_
_entity_poly.entity_id
_entity_poly.type
_entity_poly.pdbx_seq_one_letter_code
_entity_poly.pdbx_strand_id
1 'polypeptide(L)'
;MGSFSIWHWLIVLVIVLLLFGAGKLPNVMGDIAKGVKAFKSGLKDEEDEKTAATNATTQVPPAAINPAAQPTASTAPQPQPPADPAKPQQG
;
A
#
# COMPACT_ATOMS: atom_id res chain seq x y z
N MET A 1 -14.56 -46.93 13.19
CA MET A 1 -13.75 -46.31 12.12
C MET A 1 -13.56 -44.82 12.41
N GLY A 2 -13.01 -44.44 13.57
CA GLY A 2 -12.79 -43.05 14.00
C GLY A 2 -11.33 -42.63 13.87
N SER A 3 -10.69 -43.08 12.79
CA SER A 3 -9.23 -43.28 12.67
C SER A 3 -8.39 -42.00 12.70
N PHE A 4 -8.99 -40.81 12.63
CA PHE A 4 -8.23 -39.55 12.69
C PHE A 4 -9.01 -38.49 13.47
N SER A 5 -9.43 -38.89 14.68
CA SER A 5 -10.00 -38.02 15.71
C SER A 5 -9.26 -36.68 15.71
N ILE A 6 -10.00 -35.57 15.68
CA ILE A 6 -9.54 -34.17 15.57
C ILE A 6 -8.25 -33.86 16.34
N TRP A 7 -8.00 -34.57 17.44
CA TRP A 7 -6.73 -34.60 18.17
C TRP A 7 -5.47 -34.85 17.33
N HIS A 8 -5.50 -35.76 16.36
CA HIS A 8 -4.36 -36.02 15.47
C HIS A 8 -4.04 -34.80 14.60
N TRP A 9 -5.07 -34.16 14.04
CA TRP A 9 -4.91 -32.94 13.24
C TRP A 9 -4.36 -31.77 14.05
N LEU A 10 -4.74 -31.63 15.34
CA LEU A 10 -4.12 -30.63 16.21
C LEU A 10 -2.63 -30.90 16.44
N ILE A 11 -2.24 -32.15 16.72
CA ILE A 11 -0.82 -32.50 16.90
C ILE A 11 -0.01 -32.18 15.62
N VAL A 12 -0.55 -32.52 14.45
CA VAL A 12 0.13 -32.25 13.17
C VAL A 12 0.27 -30.75 12.95
N LEU A 13 -0.77 -29.96 13.25
CA LEU A 13 -0.72 -28.50 13.11
C LEU A 13 0.40 -27.90 13.98
N VAL A 14 0.50 -28.36 15.24
CA VAL A 14 1.56 -27.92 16.17
C VAL A 14 2.95 -28.24 15.61
N ILE A 15 3.16 -29.46 15.12
CA ILE A 15 4.46 -29.86 14.53
C ILE A 15 4.80 -28.98 13.32
N VAL A 16 3.86 -28.73 12.42
CA VAL A 16 4.08 -27.86 11.26
C VAL A 16 4.42 -26.43 11.70
N LEU A 17 3.74 -25.88 12.71
CA LEU A 17 4.07 -24.57 13.27
C LEU A 17 5.46 -24.53 13.90
N LEU A 18 5.94 -25.63 14.51
CA LEU A 18 7.29 -25.72 15.06
C LEU A 18 8.36 -25.80 13.96
N LEU A 19 8.12 -26.55 12.87
CA LEU A 19 9.06 -26.68 11.76
C LEU A 19 9.16 -25.39 10.93
N PHE A 20 8.02 -24.76 10.65
CA PHE A 20 7.97 -23.53 9.85
C PHE A 20 8.18 -22.27 10.70
N GLY A 21 7.90 -22.33 12.00
CA GLY A 21 7.93 -21.19 12.92
C GLY A 21 6.74 -20.25 12.76
N ALA A 22 6.36 -19.56 13.85
CA ALA A 22 5.24 -18.61 13.87
C ALA A 22 5.44 -17.38 12.98
N GLY A 23 6.65 -17.10 12.50
CA GLY A 23 6.95 -15.94 11.64
C GLY A 23 6.70 -16.18 10.15
N LYS A 24 6.80 -17.42 9.66
CA LYS A 24 6.65 -17.74 8.23
C LYS A 24 5.21 -18.03 7.84
N LEU A 25 4.44 -18.67 8.74
CA LEU A 25 3.07 -19.08 8.46
C LEU A 25 2.12 -17.90 8.18
N PRO A 26 2.13 -16.77 8.92
CA PRO A 26 1.21 -15.65 8.67
C PRO A 26 1.49 -14.91 7.36
N ASN A 27 2.76 -14.82 6.97
CA ASN A 27 3.17 -14.13 5.75
C ASN A 27 2.71 -14.92 4.50
N VAL A 28 3.01 -16.22 4.48
CA VAL A 28 2.59 -17.13 3.39
C VAL A 28 1.06 -17.33 3.37
N MET A 29 0.44 -17.53 4.53
CA MET A 29 -1.02 -17.66 4.63
C MET A 29 -1.72 -16.36 4.22
N GLY A 30 -1.12 -15.19 4.49
CA GLY A 30 -1.66 -13.89 4.08
C GLY A 30 -1.74 -13.74 2.56
N ASP A 31 -0.72 -14.16 1.82
CA ASP A 31 -0.71 -14.06 0.36
C ASP A 31 -1.61 -15.11 -0.30
N ILE A 32 -1.67 -16.33 0.27
CA ILE A 32 -2.65 -17.34 -0.15
C ILE A 32 -4.09 -16.87 0.12
N ALA A 33 -4.34 -16.28 1.30
CA ALA A 33 -5.66 -15.78 1.66
C ALA A 33 -6.12 -14.63 0.76
N LYS A 34 -5.21 -13.72 0.35
CA LYS A 34 -5.52 -12.68 -0.64
C LYS A 34 -5.91 -13.28 -1.99
N GLY A 35 -5.19 -14.29 -2.48
CA GLY A 35 -5.52 -14.98 -3.74
C GLY A 35 -6.88 -15.69 -3.68
N VAL A 36 -7.14 -16.43 -2.61
CA VAL A 36 -8.43 -17.11 -2.38
C VAL A 36 -9.57 -16.10 -2.20
N LYS A 37 -9.33 -14.98 -1.53
CA LYS A 37 -10.33 -13.92 -1.35
C LYS A 37 -10.63 -13.19 -2.66
N ALA A 38 -9.63 -12.87 -3.47
CA ALA A 38 -9.83 -12.29 -4.80
C ALA A 38 -10.60 -13.24 -5.72
N PHE A 39 -10.30 -14.55 -5.66
CA PHE A 39 -11.05 -15.57 -6.40
C PHE A 39 -12.50 -15.65 -5.93
N LYS A 40 -12.74 -15.71 -4.61
CA LYS A 40 -14.10 -15.73 -4.04
C LYS A 40 -14.88 -14.46 -4.36
N SER A 41 -14.22 -13.30 -4.31
CA SER A 41 -14.79 -12.01 -4.67
C SER A 41 -15.13 -11.96 -6.14
N GLY A 42 -14.23 -12.37 -7.06
CA GLY A 42 -14.51 -12.40 -8.50
C GLY A 42 -15.66 -13.35 -8.85
N LEU A 43 -15.73 -14.53 -8.23
CA LEU A 43 -16.88 -15.44 -8.42
C LEU A 43 -18.21 -14.85 -7.92
N LYS A 44 -18.17 -14.10 -6.82
CA LYS A 44 -19.36 -13.39 -6.32
C LYS A 44 -19.68 -12.16 -7.14
N ASP A 45 -18.68 -11.47 -7.68
CA ASP A 45 -18.83 -10.33 -8.56
C ASP A 45 -19.47 -10.77 -9.87
N GLU A 46 -19.18 -11.94 -10.42
CA GLU A 46 -19.91 -12.46 -11.60
C GLU A 46 -21.37 -12.87 -11.30
N GLU A 47 -21.68 -13.27 -10.06
CA GLU A 47 -23.08 -13.46 -9.61
C GLU A 47 -23.79 -12.13 -9.32
N ASP A 48 -23.07 -11.11 -8.84
CA ASP A 48 -23.59 -9.81 -8.40
C ASP A 48 -23.41 -8.70 -9.46
N GLU A 49 -22.70 -8.91 -10.58
CA GLU A 49 -22.57 -7.98 -11.72
C GLU A 49 -23.90 -7.85 -12.48
N LYS A 50 -24.84 -8.76 -12.22
CA LYS A 50 -26.23 -8.55 -12.59
C LYS A 50 -26.91 -7.44 -11.74
N THR A 51 -26.27 -6.96 -10.67
CA THR A 51 -26.87 -6.03 -9.68
C THR A 51 -25.95 -4.96 -9.06
N ALA A 52 -24.62 -4.92 -9.09
CA ALA A 52 -23.92 -3.84 -8.33
C ALA A 52 -22.52 -3.43 -8.80
N ALA A 53 -22.45 -2.62 -9.86
CA ALA A 53 -21.30 -1.76 -10.12
C ALA A 53 -21.17 -0.64 -9.06
N THR A 54 -20.73 -0.93 -7.84
CA THR A 54 -20.34 0.05 -6.82
C THR A 54 -19.46 -0.66 -5.78
N ASN A 55 -18.35 -0.01 -5.38
CA ASN A 55 -17.43 -0.33 -4.27
C ASN A 55 -15.97 -0.71 -4.62
N ALA A 56 -15.39 -0.18 -5.70
CA ALA A 56 -13.94 -0.18 -5.91
C ALA A 56 -13.29 1.21 -5.73
N THR A 57 -13.55 1.87 -4.60
CA THR A 57 -12.70 2.99 -4.12
C THR A 57 -12.47 2.85 -2.62
N THR A 58 -11.54 2.01 -2.22
CA THR A 58 -10.77 2.18 -0.97
C THR A 58 -9.36 1.63 -1.19
N GLN A 59 -8.65 2.24 -2.13
CA GLN A 59 -7.21 2.44 -1.96
C GLN A 59 -7.08 3.85 -1.42
N VAL A 60 -6.88 3.99 -0.12
CA VAL A 60 -6.54 5.26 0.53
C VAL A 60 -5.11 5.58 0.09
N PRO A 61 -4.84 6.58 -0.77
CA PRO A 61 -3.49 7.12 -0.87
C PRO A 61 -3.18 7.72 0.51
N PRO A 62 -1.99 7.53 1.08
CA PRO A 62 -1.62 8.25 2.28
C PRO A 62 -1.79 9.74 2.00
N ALA A 63 -2.78 10.35 2.66
CA ALA A 63 -2.94 11.79 2.67
C ALA A 63 -1.59 12.37 3.07
N ALA A 64 -1.07 13.26 2.21
CA ALA A 64 0.11 14.06 2.51
C ALA A 64 -0.08 14.69 3.90
N ILE A 65 0.64 14.16 4.87
CA ILE A 65 0.95 14.83 6.12
C ILE A 65 1.74 16.09 5.77
N ASN A 66 1.03 17.19 5.51
CA ASN A 66 1.58 18.54 5.59
C ASN A 66 1.15 19.20 6.91
N PRO A 67 1.73 18.84 8.06
CA PRO A 67 1.78 19.73 9.20
C PRO A 67 3.03 20.61 9.07
N ALA A 68 2.82 21.85 8.63
CA ALA A 68 3.69 23.00 8.93
C ALA A 68 5.22 22.79 8.80
N ALA A 69 5.76 22.86 7.59
CA ALA A 69 7.14 23.31 7.37
C ALA A 69 7.11 24.71 6.76
N GLN A 70 7.41 25.69 7.61
CA GLN A 70 7.52 27.11 7.31
C GLN A 70 8.54 27.35 6.17
N PRO A 71 8.26 28.23 5.19
CA PRO A 71 9.32 28.91 4.46
C PRO A 71 9.77 30.13 5.27
N THR A 72 10.51 29.90 6.37
CA THR A 72 11.29 30.94 7.04
C THR A 72 12.74 30.88 6.52
N ALA A 73 13.08 31.89 5.71
CA ALA A 73 14.41 32.46 5.49
C ALA A 73 15.66 31.55 5.57
N SER A 74 16.22 31.22 4.41
CA SER A 74 17.67 31.14 4.19
C SER A 74 17.95 31.67 2.78
N THR A 75 18.41 32.91 2.68
CA THR A 75 19.84 33.28 2.54
C THR A 75 20.27 33.30 1.08
N ALA A 76 20.59 34.52 0.62
CA ALA A 76 21.02 34.92 -0.73
C ALA A 76 22.14 34.05 -1.32
N PRO A 77 22.24 33.96 -2.66
CA PRO A 77 22.98 34.98 -3.41
C PRO A 77 22.19 35.48 -4.63
N GLN A 78 21.71 36.73 -4.60
CA GLN A 78 21.53 37.53 -5.82
C GLN A 78 22.74 38.45 -5.97
N PRO A 79 23.67 38.12 -6.89
CA PRO A 79 24.57 39.09 -7.47
C PRO A 79 24.40 39.08 -8.98
N GLN A 80 23.31 39.63 -9.50
CA GLN A 80 23.28 40.15 -10.87
C GLN A 80 22.51 41.47 -10.90
N PRO A 81 23.24 42.61 -10.82
CA PRO A 81 22.69 43.93 -11.05
C PRO A 81 22.10 44.00 -12.48
N PRO A 82 20.90 44.57 -12.67
CA PRO A 82 20.48 45.05 -13.97
C PRO A 82 21.27 46.33 -14.29
N ALA A 83 22.49 46.17 -14.79
CA ALA A 83 23.08 47.15 -15.71
C ALA A 83 22.42 46.88 -17.07
N ASP A 84 21.78 47.81 -17.77
CA ASP A 84 22.09 49.23 -17.90
C ASP A 84 20.83 49.98 -18.39
N PRO A 85 20.49 51.13 -17.78
CA PRO A 85 19.56 52.09 -18.35
C PRO A 85 20.30 53.06 -19.27
N ALA A 86 19.90 53.13 -20.53
CA ALA A 86 20.12 54.26 -21.44
C ALA A 86 21.57 54.64 -21.79
N LYS A 87 21.93 54.45 -23.08
CA LYS A 87 22.85 55.37 -23.77
C LYS A 87 22.26 55.78 -25.14
N PRO A 88 22.29 57.08 -25.49
CA PRO A 88 21.52 57.66 -26.59
C PRO A 88 22.21 57.50 -27.96
N GLN A 89 21.43 57.71 -29.02
CA GLN A 89 21.91 58.14 -30.35
C GLN A 89 23.06 59.15 -30.22
N GLN A 90 24.12 59.00 -31.02
CA GLN A 90 24.81 60.06 -31.79
C GLN A 90 26.02 59.45 -32.53
N GLY A 91 26.13 59.71 -33.84
CA GLY A 91 27.30 59.42 -34.68
C GLY A 91 26.97 58.70 -35.96
#